data_AF-A0A4Q5QXK7-F1
#
_entry.id   AF-A0A4Q5QXK7-F1
#
_cell.length_a   1.000
_cell.length_b   1.000
_cell.length_c   1.000
_cell.angle_alpha   90.00
_cell.angle_beta   90.00
_cell.angle_gamma   90.00
#
_symmetry.space_group_name_H-M   'P 1'
#
loop_
_entity.id
_entity.type
_entity.pdbx_description
1 polymer ?
#
loop_
_entity_poly.entity_id
_entity_poly.type
_entity_poly.pdbx_seq_one_letter_code
_entity_poly.pdbx_strand_id
1 'polypeptide(L)'
;MNIKRVTESKLKISIILLLVLSLPFRGLAWGVIGHRVIGEIASFHLSAKAKKEIVKILGTESLAMASNWADFYKSDPAYDYLYNWHFVNLPG
;
A
#
# COMPACT_ATOMS: atom_id res chain seq x y z
N MET A 1 -41.01 -9.14 29.60
CA MET A 1 -39.74 -9.06 28.82
C MET A 1 -39.02 -10.39 28.96
N ASN A 2 -38.75 -11.12 27.87
CA ASN A 2 -38.28 -12.52 27.92
C ASN A 2 -36.74 -12.57 28.04
N ILE A 3 -36.24 -12.87 29.24
CA ILE A 3 -34.81 -12.81 29.59
C ILE A 3 -33.97 -13.71 28.67
N LYS A 4 -34.47 -14.91 28.29
CA LYS A 4 -33.78 -15.82 27.36
C LYS A 4 -33.53 -15.19 25.98
N ARG A 5 -34.50 -14.44 25.45
CA ARG A 5 -34.38 -13.75 24.16
C ARG A 5 -33.30 -12.67 24.20
N VAL A 6 -33.10 -12.04 25.35
CA VAL A 6 -32.08 -10.99 25.56
C VAL A 6 -30.68 -11.58 25.72
N THR A 7 -30.53 -12.73 26.38
CA THR A 7 -29.22 -13.42 26.46
C THR A 7 -28.80 -14.01 25.11
N GLU A 8 -29.73 -14.57 24.34
CA GLU A 8 -29.46 -15.07 22.98
C GLU A 8 -29.04 -13.94 22.03
N SER A 9 -29.67 -12.76 22.09
CA SER A 9 -29.28 -11.63 21.26
C SER A 9 -27.89 -11.11 21.62
N LYS A 10 -27.55 -11.05 22.92
CA LYS A 10 -26.21 -10.68 23.39
C LYS A 10 -25.15 -11.68 22.93
N LEU A 11 -25.42 -12.99 23.02
CA LEU A 11 -24.51 -14.03 22.56
C LEU A 11 -24.25 -13.92 21.05
N LYS A 12 -25.31 -13.71 20.25
CA LYS A 12 -25.18 -13.50 18.80
C LYS A 12 -24.33 -12.27 18.47
N ILE A 13 -24.56 -11.15 19.18
CA ILE A 13 -23.76 -9.92 19.01
C ILE A 13 -22.30 -10.19 19.36
N SER A 14 -22.01 -10.87 20.48
CA SER A 14 -20.64 -11.21 20.86
C SER A 14 -19.94 -12.10 19.82
N ILE A 15 -20.64 -13.08 19.25
CA ILE A 15 -20.11 -13.95 18.19
C ILE A 15 -19.80 -13.15 16.92
N ILE A 16 -20.72 -12.26 16.50
CA ILE A 16 -20.50 -11.39 15.33
C ILE A 16 -19.29 -10.48 15.56
N LEU A 17 -19.17 -9.89 16.75
CA LEU A 17 -18.03 -9.04 17.08
C LEU A 17 -16.72 -9.82 17.03
N LEU A 18 -16.70 -11.03 17.58
CA LEU A 18 -15.52 -11.90 17.55
C LEU A 18 -15.11 -12.26 16.12
N LEU A 19 -16.10 -12.54 15.25
CA LEU A 19 -15.89 -12.83 13.83
C LEU A 19 -15.37 -11.62 13.04
N VAL A 20 -15.82 -10.41 13.36
CA VAL A 20 -15.32 -9.19 12.73
C VAL A 20 -13.88 -8.90 13.17
N LEU A 21 -13.57 -9.09 14.46
CA LEU A 21 -12.23 -8.88 15.00
C LEU A 21 -11.21 -9.91 14.53
N SER A 22 -11.65 -11.11 14.11
CA SER A 22 -10.77 -12.11 13.53
C SER A 22 -10.48 -11.92 12.05
N LEU A 23 -11.09 -10.91 11.39
CA LEU A 23 -10.78 -10.61 10.00
C LEU A 23 -9.34 -10.08 9.89
N PRO A 24 -8.54 -10.63 8.96
CA PRO A 24 -7.17 -10.14 8.76
C PRO A 24 -7.20 -8.69 8.25
N PHE A 25 -6.50 -7.80 8.96
CA PHE A 25 -6.30 -6.43 8.50
C PHE A 25 -5.33 -6.45 7.31
N ARG A 26 -5.83 -6.13 6.11
CA ARG A 26 -4.96 -5.95 4.93
C ARG A 26 -4.37 -4.54 4.97
N GLY A 27 -3.07 -4.44 5.24
CA GLY A 27 -2.34 -3.19 5.03
C GLY A 27 -2.19 -2.92 3.54
N LEU A 28 -2.97 -1.98 2.99
CA LEU A 28 -2.83 -1.49 1.61
C LEU A 28 -1.60 -0.56 1.47
N ALA A 29 -0.46 -1.00 2.00
CA ALA A 29 0.68 -0.14 2.29
C ALA A 29 1.46 0.30 1.05
N TRP A 30 1.29 -0.37 -0.08
CA TRP A 30 2.13 -0.21 -1.29
C TRP A 30 1.33 -0.01 -2.58
N GLY A 31 0.04 0.32 -2.49
CA GLY A 31 -0.69 0.79 -3.67
C GLY A 31 -0.25 2.20 -4.10
N VAL A 32 -1.03 2.86 -4.96
CA VAL A 32 -0.71 4.22 -5.46
C VAL A 32 -0.37 5.22 -4.36
N ILE A 33 -1.12 5.18 -3.26
CA ILE A 33 -0.90 6.05 -2.09
C ILE A 33 0.38 5.66 -1.35
N GLY A 34 0.62 4.36 -1.16
CA GLY A 34 1.80 3.83 -0.50
C GLY A 34 3.10 4.29 -1.16
N HIS A 35 3.21 4.09 -2.47
CA HIS A 35 4.34 4.54 -3.26
C HIS A 35 4.56 6.07 -3.15
N ARG A 36 3.49 6.87 -3.18
CA ARG A 36 3.58 8.33 -3.01
C ARG A 36 4.09 8.72 -1.63
N VAL A 37 3.52 8.14 -0.58
CA VAL A 37 3.91 8.41 0.81
C VAL A 37 5.40 8.14 0.99
N ILE A 38 5.90 7.04 0.43
CA ILE A 38 7.31 6.68 0.57
C ILE A 38 8.21 7.57 -0.27
N GLY A 39 7.80 7.92 -1.50
CA GLY A 39 8.53 8.91 -2.30
C GLY A 39 8.61 10.27 -1.62
N GLU A 40 7.54 10.69 -0.94
CA GLU A 40 7.49 11.94 -0.17
C GLU A 40 8.40 11.87 1.06
N ILE A 41 8.32 10.79 1.85
CA ILE A 41 9.20 10.57 3.00
C ILE A 41 10.66 10.57 2.55
N ALA A 42 10.98 9.86 1.46
CA ALA A 42 12.34 9.84 0.91
C ALA A 42 12.82 11.25 0.55
N SER A 43 11.94 12.10 -0.02
CA SER A 43 12.27 13.47 -0.40
C SER A 43 12.77 14.33 0.77
N PHE A 44 12.27 14.09 1.99
CA PHE A 44 12.70 14.79 3.21
C PHE A 44 14.06 14.32 3.73
N HIS A 45 14.53 13.14 3.31
CA HIS A 45 15.77 12.52 3.80
C HIS A 45 16.91 12.56 2.76
N LEU A 46 16.71 13.23 1.62
CA LEU A 46 17.75 13.40 0.61
C LEU A 46 18.84 14.37 1.08
N SER A 47 20.09 14.04 0.79
CA SER A 47 21.17 15.04 0.83
C SER A 47 20.92 16.14 -0.21
N ALA A 48 21.46 17.33 0.02
CA ALA A 48 21.36 18.44 -0.94
C ALA A 48 21.89 18.07 -2.33
N LYS A 49 22.98 17.28 -2.39
CA LYS A 49 23.55 16.76 -3.65
C LYS A 49 22.55 15.85 -4.36
N ALA A 50 21.98 14.85 -3.65
CA ALA A 50 21.03 13.92 -4.23
C ALA A 50 19.78 14.63 -4.74
N LYS A 51 19.23 15.58 -3.96
CA LYS A 51 18.08 16.39 -4.36
C LYS A 51 18.33 17.16 -5.65
N LYS A 52 19.51 17.79 -5.79
CA LYS A 52 19.89 18.52 -7.01
C LYS A 52 19.96 17.62 -8.24
N GLU A 53 20.54 16.43 -8.11
CA GLU A 53 20.63 15.49 -9.23
C GLU A 53 19.26 14.91 -9.61
N ILE A 54 18.40 14.60 -8.62
CA ILE A 54 17.02 14.14 -8.88
C ILE A 54 16.23 15.18 -9.66
N VAL A 55 16.33 16.47 -9.29
CA VAL A 55 15.65 17.56 -10.02
C VAL A 55 16.14 17.67 -11.47
N LYS A 56 17.42 17.39 -11.76
CA LYS A 56 17.90 17.37 -13.15
C LYS A 56 17.29 16.23 -13.96
N ILE A 57 17.00 15.09 -13.32
CA ILE A 57 16.44 13.90 -13.98
C ILE A 57 14.92 14.05 -14.15
N LEU A 58 14.21 14.43 -13.09
CA LEU A 58 12.74 14.47 -13.06
C LEU A 58 12.16 15.83 -13.50
N GLY A 59 12.99 16.87 -13.61
CA GLY A 59 12.55 18.22 -13.93
C GLY A 59 11.60 18.76 -12.87
N THR A 60 10.34 18.98 -13.24
CA THR A 60 9.29 19.51 -12.35
C THR A 60 8.51 18.45 -11.60
N GLU A 61 8.68 17.16 -11.93
CA GLU A 61 7.98 16.08 -11.26
C GLU A 61 8.58 15.79 -9.88
N SER A 62 7.71 15.60 -8.88
CA SER A 62 8.16 15.26 -7.53
C SER A 62 8.52 13.77 -7.43
N LEU A 63 9.41 13.43 -6.49
CA LEU A 63 9.77 12.04 -6.22
C LEU A 63 8.55 11.19 -5.82
N ALA A 64 7.57 11.79 -5.13
CA ALA A 64 6.32 11.14 -4.79
C ALA A 64 5.46 10.82 -6.02
N MET A 65 5.46 11.67 -7.05
CA MET A 65 4.68 11.40 -8.28
C MET A 65 5.37 10.33 -9.13
N ALA A 66 6.69 10.46 -9.31
CA ALA A 66 7.48 9.52 -10.09
C ALA A 66 7.48 8.09 -9.52
N SER A 67 7.24 7.91 -8.21
CA SER A 67 7.29 6.60 -7.55
C SER A 67 6.23 5.59 -8.01
N ASN A 68 5.19 6.03 -8.72
CA ASN A 68 4.18 5.14 -9.31
C ASN A 68 4.44 4.76 -10.77
N TRP A 69 5.43 5.37 -11.41
CA TRP A 69 5.65 5.21 -12.85
C TRP A 69 5.77 3.73 -13.26
N ALA A 70 6.57 2.94 -12.53
CA ALA A 70 6.76 1.53 -12.84
C ALA A 70 5.46 0.71 -12.75
N ASP A 71 4.59 1.05 -11.81
CA ASP A 71 3.30 0.38 -11.60
C ASP A 71 2.30 0.67 -12.75
N PHE A 72 2.44 1.81 -13.43
CA PHE A 72 1.63 2.14 -14.61
C PHE A 72 2.10 1.39 -15.87
N TYR A 73 3.41 1.22 -16.04
CA TYR A 73 3.98 0.63 -17.26
C TYR A 73 4.14 -0.89 -17.20
N LYS A 74 4.09 -1.54 -16.03
CA LYS A 74 4.25 -3.00 -15.92
C LYS A 74 3.19 -3.83 -16.67
N SER A 75 2.11 -3.21 -17.13
CA SER A 75 1.06 -3.84 -17.95
C SER A 75 1.10 -3.43 -19.42
N ASP A 76 2.02 -2.54 -19.80
CA ASP A 76 2.27 -2.19 -21.20
C ASP A 76 3.11 -3.31 -21.84
N PRO A 77 2.67 -3.92 -22.95
CA PRO A 77 3.44 -4.94 -23.66
C PRO A 77 4.87 -4.52 -24.04
N ALA A 78 5.11 -3.22 -24.27
CA ALA A 78 6.44 -2.70 -24.57
C ALA A 78 7.40 -2.76 -23.36
N TYR A 79 6.85 -2.89 -22.14
CA TYR A 79 7.55 -2.86 -20.87
C TYR A 79 7.26 -4.09 -19.99
N ASP A 80 6.80 -5.19 -20.57
CA ASP A 80 6.40 -6.41 -19.86
C ASP A 80 7.49 -6.96 -18.92
N TYR A 81 8.77 -6.73 -19.27
CA TYR A 81 9.91 -7.09 -18.43
C TYR A 81 9.90 -6.43 -17.03
N LEU A 82 9.22 -5.30 -16.85
CA LEU A 82 9.09 -4.61 -15.56
C LEU A 82 8.18 -5.36 -14.57
N TYR A 83 7.28 -6.22 -15.04
CA TYR A 83 6.33 -6.94 -14.18
C TYR A 83 7.05 -7.71 -13.07
N ASN A 84 8.07 -8.49 -13.45
CA ASN A 84 8.81 -9.35 -12.52
C ASN A 84 9.75 -8.57 -11.58
N TRP A 85 9.97 -7.27 -11.77
CA TRP A 85 10.80 -6.47 -10.85
C TRP A 85 10.05 -6.05 -9.59
N HIS A 86 8.73 -6.20 -9.56
CA HIS A 86 7.89 -5.77 -8.44
C HIS A 86 7.85 -6.78 -7.28
N PHE A 87 8.33 -8.00 -7.48
CA PHE A 87 8.28 -9.05 -6.47
C PHE A 87 9.45 -10.02 -6.63
N VAL A 88 9.72 -10.77 -5.55
CA VAL A 88 10.62 -11.94 -5.59
C VAL A 88 9.83 -13.15 -5.14
N ASN A 89 9.96 -14.25 -5.87
CA ASN A 89 9.37 -15.53 -5.49
C ASN A 89 10.32 -16.22 -4.51
N LEU A 90 9.89 -16.39 -3.27
CA LEU A 90 10.64 -17.11 -2.25
C LEU A 90 10.30 -18.61 -2.33
N PRO A 91 11.26 -19.51 -2.03
CA PRO A 91 10.95 -20.93 -1.89
C PRO A 91 9.94 -21.14 -0.74
N GLY A 92 9.02 -22.10 -0.94
CA GLY A 92 7.99 -22.49 0.02
C GLY A 92 8.42 -23.61 0.95
#